data_AF-A0A1H8HTS7-F1
#
_entry.id   AF-A0A1H8HTS7-F1
#
_cell.length_a   1.000
_cell.length_b   1.000
_cell.length_c   1.000
_cell.angle_alpha   90.00
_cell.angle_beta   90.00
_cell.angle_gamma   90.00
#
_symmetry.space_group_name_H-M   'P 1'
#
loop_
_entity.id
_entity.type
_entity.pdbx_description
1 polymer ?
#
loop_
_entity_poly.entity_id
_entity_poly.type
_entity_poly.pdbx_seq_one_letter_code
_entity_poly.pdbx_strand_id
1 'polypeptide(L)'
;MLSESAKAVIDYFGKHIVFINVLRRMSVDCDCAGLSAAEPTIPDIGILVSTDLLAIDQASIDLVYAQPNNQDLVERIESRHGLHQLTAMRDLKMGNPQYELISIN
;
A
#
# COMPACT_ATOMS: atom_id res chain seq x y z
N MET A 1 4.85 -15.41 2.59
CA MET A 1 4.43 -14.00 2.78
C MET A 1 3.35 -13.65 1.76
N LEU A 2 2.52 -12.62 1.98
CA LEU A 2 1.48 -12.22 1.01
C LEU A 2 2.07 -11.94 -0.38
N SER A 3 3.29 -11.40 -0.43
CA SER A 3 4.07 -11.17 -1.66
C SER A 3 4.30 -12.43 -2.50
N GLU A 4 4.57 -13.60 -1.88
CA GLU A 4 4.80 -14.85 -2.62
C GLU A 4 3.52 -15.38 -3.26
N SER A 5 2.39 -15.31 -2.54
CA SER A 5 1.08 -15.67 -3.09
C SER A 5 0.69 -14.72 -4.22
N ALA A 6 0.92 -13.41 -4.05
CA ALA A 6 0.68 -12.42 -5.09
C ALA A 6 1.58 -12.65 -6.31
N LYS A 7 2.84 -13.08 -6.12
CA LYS A 7 3.77 -13.39 -7.23
C LYS A 7 3.20 -14.45 -8.17
N ALA A 8 2.57 -15.50 -7.64
CA ALA A 8 1.94 -16.53 -8.46
C ALA A 8 0.82 -15.96 -9.35
N VAL A 9 0.02 -15.03 -8.81
CA VAL A 9 -1.05 -14.35 -9.56
C VAL A 9 -0.45 -13.45 -10.65
N ILE A 10 0.57 -12.65 -10.31
CA ILE A 10 1.26 -11.77 -11.25
C ILE A 10 1.88 -12.58 -12.39
N ASP A 11 2.54 -13.70 -12.08
CA ASP A 11 3.15 -14.56 -13.09
C ASP A 11 2.13 -15.18 -14.03
N TYR A 12 0.96 -15.55 -13.51
CA TYR A 12 -0.12 -16.11 -14.31
C TYR A 12 -0.73 -15.09 -15.28
N PHE A 13 -1.05 -13.88 -14.81
CA PHE A 13 -1.67 -12.85 -15.64
C PHE A 13 -0.68 -12.03 -16.48
N GLY A 14 0.60 -12.03 -16.10
CA GLY A 14 1.65 -11.28 -16.77
C GLY A 14 1.31 -9.79 -16.84
N LYS A 15 1.25 -9.26 -18.07
CA LYS A 15 0.94 -7.83 -18.32
C LYS A 15 -0.55 -7.50 -18.31
N HIS A 16 -1.42 -8.50 -18.18
CA HIS A 16 -2.87 -8.33 -18.23
C HIS A 16 -3.47 -8.19 -16.84
N ILE A 17 -2.89 -7.29 -16.04
CA ILE A 17 -3.30 -7.02 -14.66
C ILE A 17 -3.24 -5.52 -14.37
N VAL A 18 -4.19 -5.05 -13.57
CA VAL A 18 -4.25 -3.67 -13.05
C VAL A 18 -4.45 -3.76 -11.56
N PHE A 19 -3.70 -2.96 -10.81
CA PHE A 19 -3.76 -2.83 -9.36
C PHE A 19 -4.47 -1.55 -8.99
N ILE A 20 -5.30 -1.61 -7.95
CA ILE A 20 -6.09 -0.49 -7.46
C ILE A 20 -5.95 -0.46 -5.94
N ASN A 21 -5.43 0.64 -5.40
CA ASN A 21 -5.38 0.87 -3.96
C ASN A 21 -6.39 1.96 -3.60
N VAL A 22 -7.26 1.67 -2.64
CA VAL A 22 -8.26 2.61 -2.13
C VAL A 22 -7.81 3.09 -0.76
N LEU A 23 -7.24 4.29 -0.72
CA LEU A 23 -6.70 4.91 0.50
C LEU A 23 -7.79 5.77 1.13
N ARG A 24 -8.64 5.12 1.91
CA ARG A 24 -9.86 5.69 2.50
C ARG A 24 -9.87 5.45 4.00
N ARG A 25 -10.18 6.49 4.79
CA ARG A 25 -10.40 6.42 6.25
C ARG A 25 -9.47 5.41 6.95
N MET A 26 -8.16 5.65 6.94
CA MET A 26 -7.20 4.68 7.48
C MET A 26 -7.04 4.82 9.00
N SER A 27 -7.20 3.69 9.70
CA SER A 27 -6.94 3.52 11.13
C SER A 27 -5.65 2.75 11.37
N VAL A 28 -5.08 2.89 12.56
CA VAL A 28 -3.94 2.09 13.01
C VAL A 28 -4.30 0.60 13.22
N ASP A 29 -5.59 0.33 13.47
CA ASP A 29 -6.10 -1.01 13.64
C ASP A 29 -6.49 -1.65 12.30
N CYS A 30 -6.28 -2.96 12.24
CA CYS A 30 -6.73 -3.79 11.13
C CYS A 30 -8.26 -3.76 11.04
N ASP A 31 -8.81 -3.75 9.82
CA ASP A 31 -10.26 -3.86 9.58
C ASP A 31 -10.90 -5.07 10.27
N CYS A 32 -10.10 -6.10 10.55
CA CYS A 32 -10.49 -7.29 11.31
C CYS A 32 -10.87 -6.99 12.78
N ALA A 33 -10.48 -5.85 13.33
CA ALA A 33 -10.89 -5.39 14.66
C ALA A 33 -12.37 -4.95 14.70
N GLY A 34 -13.00 -4.68 13.54
CA GLY A 34 -14.41 -4.33 13.48
C GLY A 34 -14.75 -3.10 14.33
N LEU A 35 -15.76 -3.23 15.20
CA LEU A 35 -16.24 -2.12 16.04
C LEU A 35 -15.27 -1.69 17.15
N SER A 36 -14.23 -2.48 17.44
CA SER A 36 -13.22 -2.11 18.44
C SER A 36 -12.02 -1.38 17.83
N ALA A 37 -12.00 -1.16 16.51
CA ALA A 37 -10.94 -0.42 15.85
C ALA A 37 -10.90 1.03 16.36
N ALA A 38 -9.69 1.57 16.56
CA ALA A 38 -9.50 2.98 16.77
C ALA A 38 -10.10 3.80 15.61
N GLU A 39 -10.57 5.00 15.90
CA GLU A 39 -11.08 5.90 14.85
C GLU A 39 -9.97 6.23 13.83
N PRO A 40 -10.29 6.25 12.52
CA PRO A 40 -9.35 6.64 11.49
C PRO A 40 -8.73 8.02 11.74
N THR A 41 -7.40 8.06 11.76
CA THR A 41 -6.63 9.31 11.94
C THR A 41 -6.24 9.93 10.62
N ILE A 42 -6.09 9.12 9.56
CA ILE A 42 -5.83 9.59 8.21
C ILE A 42 -7.14 9.65 7.41
N PRO A 43 -7.52 10.83 6.87
CA PRO A 43 -8.71 10.98 6.04
C PRO A 43 -8.54 10.32 4.67
N ASP A 44 -9.59 10.39 3.84
CA ASP A 44 -9.55 9.88 2.47
C ASP A 44 -8.45 10.59 1.67
N ILE A 45 -7.51 9.81 1.13
CA ILE A 45 -6.45 10.29 0.23
C ILE A 45 -6.92 10.17 -1.22
N GLY A 46 -7.54 9.04 -1.57
CA GLY A 46 -8.07 8.80 -2.90
C GLY A 46 -7.91 7.35 -3.39
N ILE A 47 -8.01 7.18 -4.70
CA ILE A 47 -7.84 5.89 -5.39
C ILE A 47 -6.60 5.99 -6.27
N LEU A 48 -5.68 5.05 -6.09
CA LEU A 48 -4.52 4.90 -6.95
C LEU A 48 -4.77 3.75 -7.92
N VAL A 49 -4.24 3.86 -9.13
CA VAL A 49 -4.30 2.83 -10.16
C VAL A 49 -2.94 2.70 -10.82
N SER A 50 -2.47 1.47 -11.01
CA SER A 50 -1.17 1.18 -11.64
C SER A 50 -1.19 -0.20 -12.30
N THR A 51 -0.32 -0.39 -13.30
CA THR A 51 0.01 -1.72 -13.83
C THR A 51 1.28 -2.31 -13.20
N ASP A 52 1.90 -1.58 -12.28
CA ASP A 52 3.08 -2.00 -11.50
C ASP A 52 2.72 -2.01 -10.01
N LEU A 53 2.79 -3.20 -9.39
CA LEU A 53 2.38 -3.43 -8.00
C LEU A 53 3.33 -2.76 -6.99
N LEU A 54 4.64 -2.84 -7.23
CA LEU A 54 5.58 -2.23 -6.29
C LEU A 54 5.47 -0.70 -6.33
N ALA A 55 5.24 -0.12 -7.51
CA ALA A 55 5.07 1.32 -7.67
C ALA A 55 3.85 1.85 -6.90
N ILE A 56 2.69 1.17 -7.01
CA ILE A 56 1.46 1.63 -6.33
C ILE A 56 1.49 1.46 -4.82
N ASP A 57 2.12 0.39 -4.33
CA ASP A 57 2.29 0.18 -2.88
C ASP A 57 3.32 1.15 -2.29
N GLN A 58 4.41 1.42 -3.01
CA GLN A 58 5.35 2.48 -2.61
C GLN A 58 4.65 3.84 -2.57
N ALA A 59 3.92 4.21 -3.62
CA ALA A 59 3.17 5.46 -3.67
C ALA A 59 2.12 5.57 -2.53
N SER A 60 1.50 4.45 -2.16
CA SER A 60 0.52 4.42 -1.06
C SER A 60 1.17 4.73 0.29
N ILE A 61 2.34 4.13 0.57
CA ILE A 61 3.11 4.42 1.77
C ILE A 61 3.58 5.87 1.78
N ASP A 62 4.12 6.37 0.66
CA ASP A 62 4.63 7.74 0.59
C ASP A 62 3.51 8.78 0.80
N LEU A 63 2.30 8.52 0.26
CA LEU A 63 1.14 9.37 0.48
C LEU A 63 0.64 9.35 1.93
N VAL A 64 0.72 8.21 2.62
CA VAL A 64 0.43 8.09 4.06
C VAL A 64 1.44 8.90 4.88
N TYR A 65 2.73 8.76 4.55
CA TYR A 65 3.82 9.49 5.21
C TYR A 65 3.74 11.01 4.97
N ALA A 66 3.09 11.44 3.89
CA ALA A 66 2.85 12.85 3.58
C ALA A 66 1.62 13.44 4.30
N GLN A 67 0.75 12.64 4.92
CA GLN A 67 -0.46 13.17 5.58
C GLN A 67 -0.16 13.89 6.89
N PRO A 68 -0.92 14.95 7.23
CA PRO A 68 -0.96 15.45 8.59
C PRO A 68 -1.59 14.39 9.52
N ASN A 69 -1.16 14.34 10.78
CA ASN A 69 -1.64 13.41 11.81
C ASN A 69 -1.43 11.91 11.50
N ASN A 70 -0.31 11.57 10.84
CA ASN A 70 0.02 10.19 10.46
C ASN A 70 0.80 9.40 11.52
N GLN A 71 1.08 9.98 12.70
CA GLN A 71 2.07 9.47 13.65
C GLN A 71 1.75 8.04 14.10
N ASP A 72 0.49 7.75 14.44
CA ASP A 72 0.09 6.42 14.92
C ASP A 72 0.29 5.34 13.85
N LEU A 73 -0.03 5.66 12.59
CA LEU A 73 0.13 4.75 11.46
C LEU A 73 1.62 4.57 11.10
N VAL A 74 2.41 5.64 11.12
CA VAL A 74 3.86 5.58 10.89
C VAL A 74 4.54 4.75 11.98
N GLU A 75 4.25 5.02 13.26
CA GLU A 75 4.78 4.23 14.38
C GLU A 75 4.43 2.75 14.21
N ARG A 76 3.18 2.45 13.83
CA ARG A 76 2.71 1.10 13.58
C ARG A 76 3.45 0.40 12.45
N ILE A 77 3.67 1.09 11.34
CA ILE A 77 4.41 0.58 10.18
C ILE A 77 5.86 0.30 10.58
N GLU A 78 6.52 1.24 11.25
CA GLU A 78 7.95 1.14 11.55
C GLU A 78 8.25 0.13 12.66
N SER A 79 7.51 0.18 13.78
CA SER A 79 7.70 -0.72 14.93
C SER A 79 7.44 -2.20 14.59
N ARG A 80 6.69 -2.48 13.52
CA ARG A 80 6.37 -3.83 13.05
C ARG A 80 7.04 -4.20 11.73
N HIS A 81 7.97 -3.39 11.25
CA HIS A 81 8.69 -3.61 10.00
C HIS A 81 7.76 -3.79 8.78
N GLY A 82 6.68 -3.02 8.71
CA GLY A 82 5.67 -3.10 7.63
C GLY A 82 6.25 -2.91 6.22
N LEU A 83 7.36 -2.16 6.11
CA LEU A 83 8.05 -1.93 4.83
C LEU A 83 8.79 -3.16 4.29
N HIS A 84 8.90 -4.26 5.05
CA HIS A 84 9.45 -5.52 4.54
C HIS A 84 8.68 -6.07 3.34
N GLN A 85 7.37 -5.78 3.23
CA GLN A 85 6.57 -6.19 2.07
C GLN A 85 7.10 -5.54 0.77
N LEU A 86 7.45 -4.25 0.79
CA LEU A 86 8.03 -3.54 -0.36
C LEU A 86 9.39 -4.14 -0.76
N THR A 87 10.20 -4.46 0.24
CA THR A 87 11.50 -5.12 0.04
C THR A 87 11.33 -6.50 -0.61
N ALA A 88 10.43 -7.33 -0.09
CA ALA A 88 10.14 -8.63 -0.65
C ALA A 88 9.62 -8.55 -2.10
N MET A 89 8.73 -7.61 -2.40
CA MET A 89 8.23 -7.39 -3.78
C MET A 89 9.35 -6.99 -4.74
N ARG A 90 10.28 -6.13 -4.31
CA ARG A 90 11.47 -5.77 -5.10
C ARG A 90 12.35 -6.98 -5.36
N ASP A 91 12.64 -7.78 -4.34
CA ASP A 91 13.53 -8.94 -4.45
C ASP A 91 12.91 -10.04 -5.33
N LEU A 92 11.57 -10.16 -5.30
CA LEU A 92 10.78 -11.03 -6.19
C LEU A 92 10.54 -10.44 -7.59
N LYS A 93 11.06 -9.23 -7.88
CA LYS A 93 10.91 -8.53 -9.17
C LYS A 93 9.44 -8.30 -9.56
N MET A 94 8.61 -7.90 -8.61
CA MET A 94 7.17 -7.67 -8.78
C MET A 94 6.83 -6.23 -9.23
N GLY A 95 7.83 -5.45 -9.62
CA GLY A 95 7.65 -4.08 -10.08
C GLY A 95 8.85 -3.20 -9.81
N ASN A 96 8.64 -1.88 -9.90
CA ASN A 96 9.64 -0.85 -9.66
C ASN A 96 9.20 0.09 -8.52
N PRO A 97 10.06 0.41 -7.53
CA PRO A 97 9.70 1.33 -6.45
C PRO A 97 9.71 2.81 -6.86
N GLN A 98 10.35 3.17 -7.98
CA GLN A 98 10.24 4.50 -8.56
C GLN A 98 8.93 4.65 -9.32
N TYR A 99 8.23 5.75 -9.08
CA TYR A 99 6.97 6.06 -9.73
C TYR A 99 6.87 7.56 -10.03
N GLU A 100 5.99 7.91 -10.97
CA GLU A 100 5.52 9.28 -11.19
C GLU A 100 4.02 9.32 -10.87
N LEU A 101 3.61 10.24 -10.01
CA LEU A 101 2.20 10.41 -9.66
C LEU A 101 1.53 11.34 -10.67
N ILE A 102 0.62 10.78 -11.47
CA ILE A 102 -0.17 11.54 -12.45
C ILE A 102 -1.61 11.69 -11.92
N SER A 103 -2.00 12.91 -11.62
CA SER A 103 -3.37 13.23 -11.20
C SER A 103 -4.28 13.41 -12.41
N ILE A 104 -5.42 12.70 -12.41
CA ILE A 104 -6.46 12.82 -13.42
C ILE A 104 -7.65 13.51 -12.77
N ASN A 105 -8.04 14.65 -13.32
CA ASN A 105 -9.21 15.45 -12.88
C ASN A 105 -10.41 15.20 -13.80
#